data_AF-A0A970SBA2-F1
#
_entry.id   AF-A0A970SBA2-F1
#
_cell.length_a   1.000
_cell.length_b   1.000
_cell.length_c   1.000
_cell.angle_alpha   90.00
_cell.angle_beta   90.00
_cell.angle_gamma   90.00
#
_symmetry.space_group_name_H-M   'P 1'
#
loop_
_entity.id
_entity.type
_entity.pdbx_description
1 polymer ?
#
loop_
_entity_poly.entity_id
_entity_poly.type
_entity_poly.pdbx_seq_one_letter_code
_entity_poly.pdbx_strand_id
1 'polypeptide(L)'
;MRLHSPKKATRAPLLQRISGIALTSWASDAVLASADILVEGQVVDTAAAHPVYHGSVMLTVPERIPGIDWEGGPEGLRLLMVQLQRSLFFRMKLLRLARAESERRCAPFSLSTVTTELEFKIEGAQLLIDIDVMGALLRAAPPVEGDVAPGGMR
;
A
#
# COMPACT_ATOMS: atom_id res chain seq x y z
N MET A 1 42.31 -28.66 -10.07
CA MET A 1 41.34 -27.59 -9.83
C MET A 1 40.87 -27.70 -8.37
N ARG A 2 41.34 -26.84 -7.46
CA ARG A 2 41.05 -26.95 -6.01
C ARG A 2 39.81 -26.11 -5.68
N LEU A 3 38.73 -26.76 -5.27
CA LEU A 3 37.54 -26.10 -4.71
C LEU A 3 37.91 -25.49 -3.36
N HIS A 4 37.88 -24.17 -3.26
CA HIS A 4 38.00 -23.49 -1.98
C HIS A 4 36.73 -23.73 -1.17
N SER A 5 36.89 -24.29 0.03
CA SER A 5 35.81 -24.43 1.01
C SER A 5 35.21 -23.06 1.31
N PRO A 6 33.88 -22.88 1.28
CA PRO A 6 33.26 -21.59 1.58
C PRO A 6 33.64 -21.19 3.01
N LYS A 7 34.23 -20.00 3.16
CA LYS A 7 34.53 -19.39 4.45
C LYS A 7 33.26 -19.48 5.33
N LYS A 8 33.38 -20.11 6.50
CA LYS A 8 32.30 -20.27 7.46
C LYS A 8 31.60 -18.92 7.68
N ALA A 9 30.30 -18.88 7.43
CA ALA A 9 29.47 -17.70 7.70
C ALA A 9 29.47 -17.44 9.21
N THR A 10 30.13 -16.37 9.63
CA THR A 10 30.08 -15.89 11.01
C THR A 10 28.71 -15.26 11.25
N ARG A 11 27.92 -15.81 12.18
CA ARG A 11 26.67 -15.16 12.64
C ARG A 11 27.05 -13.87 13.36
N ALA A 12 26.98 -12.75 12.65
CA ALA A 12 27.00 -11.43 13.27
C ALA A 12 25.65 -11.20 13.97
N PRO A 13 25.62 -10.68 15.21
CA PRO A 13 24.38 -10.29 15.86
C PRO A 13 23.97 -8.92 15.28
N LEU A 14 23.45 -8.89 14.05
CA LEU A 14 22.95 -7.65 13.41
C LEU A 14 21.42 -7.57 13.41
N LEU A 15 20.81 -8.12 14.45
CA LEU A 15 19.45 -7.78 14.83
C LEU A 15 19.49 -7.48 16.33
N GLN A 16 20.07 -6.33 16.67
CA GLN A 16 19.51 -5.59 17.80
C GLN A 16 18.03 -5.44 17.45
N ARG A 17 17.22 -6.30 18.07
CA ARG A 17 15.77 -6.27 17.98
C ARG A 17 15.42 -4.90 18.49
N ILE A 18 15.25 -3.93 17.59
CA ILE A 18 14.83 -2.61 17.98
C ILE A 18 13.48 -2.87 18.63
N SER A 19 13.44 -2.79 19.96
CA SER A 19 12.24 -2.94 20.77
C SER A 19 11.38 -1.69 20.58
N GLY A 20 11.02 -1.41 19.34
CA GLY A 20 9.79 -0.72 19.01
C GLY A 20 8.73 -1.80 19.03
N ILE A 21 7.71 -1.63 19.85
CA ILE A 21 6.53 -2.48 19.85
C ILE A 21 5.96 -2.41 18.43
N ALA A 22 6.22 -3.44 17.61
CA ALA A 22 5.63 -3.51 16.28
C ALA A 22 4.11 -3.51 16.46
N LEU A 23 3.41 -2.61 15.78
CA LEU A 23 1.95 -2.62 15.79
C LEU A 23 1.49 -4.04 15.41
N THR A 24 0.64 -4.62 16.24
CA THR A 24 0.06 -5.93 15.94
C THR A 24 -0.80 -5.84 14.68
N SER A 25 -1.04 -6.97 14.00
CA SER A 25 -1.92 -6.99 12.82
C SER A 25 -3.28 -6.40 13.15
N TRP A 26 -3.84 -6.78 14.30
CA TRP A 26 -5.13 -6.27 14.76
C TRP A 26 -5.14 -4.75 14.95
N ALA A 27 -4.09 -4.17 15.54
CA ALA A 27 -4.03 -2.72 15.73
C ALA A 27 -3.94 -1.99 14.37
N SER A 28 -3.22 -2.58 13.40
CA SER A 28 -3.17 -2.05 12.04
C SER A 28 -4.54 -2.08 11.36
N ASP A 29 -5.30 -3.16 11.57
CA ASP A 29 -6.66 -3.31 11.04
C ASP A 29 -7.65 -2.33 11.70
N ALA A 30 -7.55 -2.13 13.01
CA ALA A 30 -8.38 -1.17 13.74
C ALA A 30 -8.14 0.28 13.27
N VAL A 31 -6.87 0.65 13.03
CA VAL A 31 -6.52 1.97 12.46
C VAL A 31 -7.17 2.14 11.09
N LEU A 32 -7.00 1.17 10.18
CA LEU A 32 -7.57 1.26 8.83
C LEU A 32 -9.09 1.27 8.84
N ALA A 33 -9.72 0.49 9.71
CA ALA A 33 -11.18 0.43 9.83
C ALA A 33 -11.80 1.73 10.40
N SER A 34 -11.00 2.55 11.09
CA SER A 34 -11.43 3.81 11.68
C SER A 34 -11.09 5.02 10.83
N ALA A 35 -10.38 4.82 9.71
CA ALA A 35 -9.95 5.89 8.84
C ALA A 35 -11.04 6.27 7.83
N ASP A 36 -11.25 7.56 7.64
CA ASP A 36 -11.96 8.07 6.46
C ASP A 36 -11.02 8.01 5.25
N ILE A 37 -11.51 7.54 4.11
CA ILE A 37 -10.70 7.33 2.90
C ILE A 37 -11.24 8.22 1.79
N LEU A 38 -10.38 9.09 1.26
CA LEU A 38 -10.61 9.88 0.06
C LEU A 38 -9.68 9.36 -1.05
N VAL A 39 -10.23 9.20 -2.25
CA VAL A 39 -9.48 8.72 -3.41
C VAL A 39 -9.71 9.67 -4.58
N GLU A 40 -8.61 10.11 -5.18
CA GLU A 40 -8.60 10.92 -6.40
C GLU A 40 -7.72 10.25 -7.45
N GLY A 41 -8.00 10.55 -8.72
CA GLY A 41 -7.15 10.05 -9.78
C GLY A 41 -7.70 10.31 -11.17
N GLN A 42 -6.78 10.37 -12.12
CA GLN A 42 -7.05 10.63 -13.52
C GLN A 42 -6.08 9.84 -14.41
N VAL A 43 -6.54 9.56 -15.62
CA VAL A 43 -5.71 8.99 -16.69
C VAL A 43 -5.27 10.12 -17.59
N VAL A 44 -3.96 10.24 -17.79
CA VAL A 44 -3.35 11.24 -18.66
C VAL A 44 -2.80 10.52 -19.88
N ASP A 45 -3.34 10.87 -21.05
CA ASP A 45 -2.77 10.45 -22.31
C ASP A 45 -1.41 11.13 -22.49
N THR A 46 -0.36 10.34 -22.65
CA THR A 46 0.98 10.86 -22.90
C THR A 46 1.33 10.70 -24.38
N ALA A 47 2.24 11.53 -24.89
CA ALA A 47 2.80 11.35 -26.22
C ALA A 47 3.68 10.09 -26.33
N ALA A 48 4.09 9.52 -25.19
CA ALA A 48 4.70 8.20 -25.12
C ALA A 48 3.61 7.12 -25.27
N ALA A 49 3.94 5.98 -25.86
CA ALA A 49 3.01 4.97 -26.39
C ALA A 49 1.95 4.40 -25.41
N HIS A 50 1.98 4.77 -24.12
CA HIS A 50 1.05 4.29 -23.10
C HIS A 50 0.52 5.46 -22.23
N PRO A 51 -0.79 5.50 -21.91
CA PRO A 51 -1.32 6.47 -20.96
C PRO A 51 -0.77 6.21 -19.55
N VAL A 52 -0.76 7.24 -18.71
CA VAL A 52 -0.26 7.20 -17.34
C VAL A 52 -1.38 7.53 -16.39
N TYR A 53 -1.50 6.74 -15.32
CA TYR A 53 -2.39 7.06 -14.21
C TYR A 53 -1.66 7.94 -13.19
N HIS A 54 -2.34 8.99 -12.74
CA HIS A 54 -1.94 9.81 -11.61
C HIS A 54 -3.12 9.85 -10.64
N GLY A 55 -2.92 9.42 -9.40
CA GLY A 55 -3.94 9.52 -8.37
C GLY A 55 -3.34 9.52 -6.98
N SER A 56 -4.20 9.71 -6.00
CA SER A 56 -3.83 9.74 -4.59
C SER A 56 -4.89 9.02 -3.75
N VAL A 57 -4.44 8.41 -2.65
CA VAL A 57 -5.31 7.86 -1.62
C VAL A 57 -4.94 8.51 -0.31
N MET A 58 -5.87 9.29 0.23
CA MET A 58 -5.73 9.98 1.49
C MET A 58 -6.55 9.24 2.56
N LEU A 59 -5.91 8.92 3.67
CA LEU A 59 -6.55 8.37 4.86
C LEU A 59 -6.50 9.40 5.98
N THR A 60 -7.64 9.68 6.59
CA THR A 60 -7.75 10.52 7.78
C THR A 60 -8.06 9.63 8.98
N VAL A 61 -7.06 9.47 9.85
CA VAL A 61 -7.18 8.67 11.07
C VAL A 61 -7.52 9.60 12.25
N PRO A 62 -8.61 9.34 12.98
CA PRO A 62 -8.96 10.13 14.15
C PRO A 62 -7.98 9.90 15.31
N GLU A 63 -7.82 10.91 16.18
CA GLU A 63 -7.05 10.80 17.43
C GLU A 63 -7.54 9.68 18.35
N ARG A 64 -8.81 9.30 18.27
CA ARG A 64 -9.36 8.19 19.05
C ARG A 64 -9.78 7.06 18.13
N ILE A 65 -9.14 5.91 18.30
CA ILE A 65 -9.41 4.70 17.53
C ILE A 65 -10.17 3.73 18.45
N PRO A 66 -11.43 3.40 18.14
CA PRO A 66 -12.20 2.46 18.94
C PRO A 66 -11.47 1.13 19.17
N GLY A 67 -11.39 0.71 20.43
CA GLY A 67 -10.76 -0.54 20.82
C GLY A 67 -9.25 -0.47 21.03
N ILE A 68 -8.56 0.61 20.63
CA ILE A 68 -7.15 0.84 20.97
C ILE A 68 -7.08 1.72 22.22
N ASP A 69 -6.56 1.15 23.30
CA ASP A 69 -6.30 1.89 24.54
C ASP A 69 -4.92 2.54 24.47
N TRP A 70 -4.92 3.86 24.39
CA TRP A 70 -3.73 4.71 24.36
C TRP A 70 -4.11 6.10 24.85
N GLU A 71 -3.15 6.83 25.40
CA GLU A 71 -3.37 8.22 25.77
C GLU A 71 -3.55 9.05 24.49
N GLY A 72 -4.81 9.29 24.12
CA GLY A 72 -5.17 10.24 23.07
C GLY A 72 -4.62 11.64 23.39
N GLY A 73 -4.51 12.48 22.39
CA GLY A 73 -3.82 13.76 22.49
C GLY A 73 -2.82 13.92 21.34
N PRO A 74 -2.28 15.14 21.13
CA PRO A 74 -1.27 15.39 20.11
C PRO A 74 -0.02 14.50 20.23
N GLU A 75 0.42 14.24 21.47
CA GLU A 75 1.62 13.42 21.73
C GLU A 75 1.34 11.94 21.53
N GLY A 76 0.16 11.47 21.93
CA GLY A 76 -0.33 10.14 21.56
C GLY A 76 -0.25 9.98 20.06
N LEU A 77 -0.98 10.82 19.31
CA LEU A 77 -1.06 10.79 17.86
C LEU A 77 0.31 10.76 17.17
N ARG A 78 1.28 11.54 17.69
CA ARG A 78 2.67 11.51 17.25
C ARG A 78 3.34 10.16 17.45
N LEU A 79 3.15 9.52 18.60
CA LEU A 79 3.65 8.18 18.86
C LEU A 79 3.02 7.14 17.91
N LEU A 80 1.70 7.19 17.68
CA LEU A 80 1.06 6.29 16.71
C LEU A 80 1.62 6.50 15.32
N MET A 81 1.73 7.74 14.85
CA MET A 81 2.33 8.05 13.55
C MET A 81 3.70 7.40 13.41
N VAL A 82 4.59 7.58 14.40
CA VAL A 82 5.93 6.98 14.39
C VAL A 82 5.87 5.45 14.35
N GLN A 83 4.96 4.82 15.09
CA GLN A 83 4.82 3.36 15.05
C GLN A 83 4.29 2.86 13.71
N LEU A 84 3.30 3.55 13.12
CA LEU A 84 2.73 3.22 11.81
C LEU A 84 3.77 3.39 10.69
N GLN A 85 4.53 4.49 10.70
CA GLN A 85 5.63 4.74 9.75
C GLN A 85 6.69 3.62 9.78
N ARG A 86 6.97 3.07 10.96
CA ARG A 86 7.96 2.01 11.15
C ARG A 86 7.40 0.60 10.90
N SER A 87 6.07 0.46 10.85
CA SER A 87 5.42 -0.82 10.61
C SER A 87 5.40 -1.15 9.11
N LEU A 88 6.33 -2.02 8.69
CA LEU A 88 6.34 -2.55 7.32
C LEU A 88 4.99 -3.18 6.95
N PHE A 89 4.38 -3.90 7.88
CA PHE A 89 3.10 -4.55 7.65
C PHE A 89 1.98 -3.54 7.35
N PHE A 90 1.89 -2.47 8.13
CA PHE A 90 0.90 -1.41 7.92
C PHE A 90 1.13 -0.69 6.59
N ARG A 91 2.39 -0.33 6.29
CA ARG A 91 2.77 0.28 5.01
C ARG A 91 2.39 -0.62 3.83
N MET A 92 2.64 -1.92 3.90
CA MET A 92 2.24 -2.85 2.83
C MET A 92 0.73 -2.94 2.67
N LYS A 93 -0.06 -2.82 3.75
CA LYS A 93 -1.52 -2.75 3.66
C LYS A 93 -2.00 -1.48 2.97
N LEU A 94 -1.44 -0.33 3.35
CA LEU A 94 -1.71 0.95 2.70
C LEU A 94 -1.42 0.92 1.21
N LEU A 95 -0.25 0.41 0.80
CA LEU A 95 0.12 0.30 -0.61
C LEU A 95 -0.81 -0.64 -1.40
N ARG A 96 -1.24 -1.76 -0.78
CA ARG A 96 -2.21 -2.68 -1.40
C ARG A 96 -3.58 -2.04 -1.56
N LEU A 97 -4.04 -1.29 -0.56
CA LEU A 97 -5.28 -0.52 -0.63
C LEU A 97 -5.18 0.48 -1.78
N ALA A 98 -4.15 1.34 -1.80
CA ALA A 98 -3.96 2.36 -2.81
C ALA A 98 -3.88 1.79 -4.24
N ARG A 99 -3.18 0.66 -4.40
CA ARG A 99 -3.15 -0.08 -5.66
C ARG A 99 -4.54 -0.57 -6.07
N ALA A 100 -5.29 -1.20 -5.17
CA ALA A 100 -6.63 -1.71 -5.48
C ALA A 100 -7.61 -0.59 -5.85
N GLU A 101 -7.55 0.55 -5.17
CA GLU A 101 -8.34 1.74 -5.54
C GLU A 101 -7.96 2.27 -6.93
N SER A 102 -6.67 2.32 -7.21
CA SER A 102 -6.16 2.83 -8.48
C SER A 102 -6.56 1.91 -9.64
N GLU A 103 -6.38 0.59 -9.48
CA GLU A 103 -6.77 -0.42 -10.46
C GLU A 103 -8.27 -0.34 -10.79
N ARG A 104 -9.14 -0.14 -9.78
CA ARG A 104 -10.59 0.04 -9.99
C ARG A 104 -10.91 1.26 -10.86
N ARG A 105 -10.16 2.34 -10.73
CA ARG A 105 -10.36 3.59 -11.49
C ARG A 105 -9.75 3.57 -12.88
N CYS A 106 -8.78 2.69 -13.11
CA CYS A 106 -8.09 2.58 -14.38
C CYS A 106 -8.85 1.77 -15.43
N ALA A 107 -10.00 1.15 -15.12
CA ALA A 107 -10.74 0.36 -16.10
C ALA A 107 -11.06 1.19 -17.37
N PRO A 108 -10.82 0.67 -18.60
CA PRO A 108 -10.50 -0.72 -18.96
C PRO A 108 -8.99 -1.04 -19.07
N PHE A 109 -8.11 -0.23 -18.49
CA PHE A 109 -6.67 -0.46 -18.49
C PHE A 109 -6.22 -1.31 -17.29
N SER A 110 -5.10 -2.01 -17.48
CA SER A 110 -4.35 -2.67 -16.40
C SER A 110 -3.22 -1.76 -15.94
N LEU A 111 -3.17 -1.50 -14.63
CA LEU A 111 -2.08 -0.74 -14.01
C LEU A 111 -0.84 -1.63 -13.89
N SER A 112 0.27 -1.22 -14.52
CA SER A 112 1.49 -2.03 -14.61
C SER A 112 2.43 -1.80 -13.42
N THR A 113 3.67 -1.37 -13.67
CA THR A 113 4.60 -0.94 -12.62
C THR A 113 4.08 0.35 -12.02
N VAL A 114 3.96 0.36 -10.70
CA VAL A 114 3.46 1.48 -9.92
C VAL A 114 4.60 2.06 -9.10
N THR A 115 4.77 3.37 -9.19
CA THR A 115 5.55 4.18 -8.26
C THR A 115 4.59 4.75 -7.23
N THR A 116 4.97 4.65 -5.96
CA THR A 116 4.17 5.20 -4.85
C THR A 116 5.01 6.05 -3.95
N GLU A 117 4.50 7.20 -3.56
CA GLU A 117 5.03 8.01 -2.47
C GLU A 117 4.06 7.91 -1.28
N LEU A 118 4.59 7.84 -0.07
CA LEU A 118 3.80 7.64 1.15
C LEU A 118 4.23 8.67 2.18
N GLU A 119 3.33 9.58 2.51
CA GLU A 119 3.54 10.63 3.50
C GLU A 119 2.63 10.42 4.72
N PHE A 120 3.11 10.82 5.89
CA PHE A 120 2.33 10.89 7.11
C PHE A 120 2.48 12.28 7.70
N LYS A 121 1.35 12.89 8.05
CA LYS A 121 1.29 14.26 8.58
C LYS A 121 0.26 14.32 9.68
N ILE A 122 0.55 15.09 10.73
CA ILE A 122 -0.45 15.40 11.76
C ILE A 122 -1.03 16.79 11.46
N GLU A 123 -2.35 16.88 11.44
CA GLU A 123 -3.08 18.13 11.25
C GLU A 123 -4.20 18.22 12.29
N GLY A 124 -4.08 19.17 13.23
CA GLY A 124 -4.99 19.26 14.37
C GLY A 124 -4.98 17.97 15.20
N ALA A 125 -6.16 17.36 15.36
CA ALA A 125 -6.38 16.11 16.09
C ALA A 125 -6.50 14.89 15.15
N GLN A 126 -5.87 14.95 13.99
CA GLN A 126 -5.96 13.91 12.96
C GLN A 126 -4.59 13.55 12.42
N LEU A 127 -4.39 12.26 12.15
CA LEU A 127 -3.27 11.76 11.39
C LEU A 127 -3.72 11.59 9.94
N LEU A 128 -3.12 12.36 9.07
CA LEU A 128 -3.27 12.25 7.62
C LEU A 128 -2.19 11.33 7.08
N ILE A 129 -2.60 10.40 6.23
CA ILE A 129 -1.71 9.50 5.51
C ILE A 129 -2.02 9.68 4.04
N ASP A 130 -1.06 10.15 3.28
CA ASP A 130 -1.24 10.39 1.85
C ASP A 130 -0.40 9.40 1.04
N ILE A 131 -1.00 8.88 -0.03
CA ILE A 131 -0.39 7.88 -0.89
C ILE A 131 -0.56 8.32 -2.33
N ASP A 132 0.47 8.95 -2.88
CA ASP A 132 0.51 9.25 -4.30
C ASP A 132 0.81 7.98 -5.08
N VAL A 133 0.06 7.77 -6.15
CA VAL A 133 0.14 6.61 -7.02
C VAL A 133 0.32 7.07 -8.46
N MET A 134 1.44 6.67 -9.06
CA MET A 134 1.70 6.89 -10.48
C MET A 134 2.05 5.57 -11.14
N GLY A 135 1.48 5.28 -12.30
CA GLY A 135 1.79 4.04 -13.00
C GLY A 135 1.44 4.08 -14.48
N ALA A 136 2.23 3.34 -15.27
CA ALA A 136 1.93 3.18 -16.69
C ALA A 136 0.75 2.22 -16.87
N LEU A 137 -0.14 2.57 -17.81
CA LEU A 137 -1.32 1.80 -18.13
C LEU A 137 -1.12 0.96 -19.38
N LEU A 138 -1.50 -0.30 -19.31
CA LEU A 138 -1.55 -1.21 -20.44
C LEU A 138 -3.02 -1.42 -20.81
N ARG A 139 -3.37 -1.47 -22.10
CA ARG A 139 -4.72 -1.91 -22.48
C ARG A 139 -4.91 -3.35 -21.97
N ALA A 140 -6.00 -3.60 -21.25
CA ALA A 140 -6.38 -4.97 -20.97
C ALA A 140 -6.59 -5.69 -22.31
N ALA A 141 -6.03 -6.89 -22.47
CA ALA A 141 -6.28 -7.70 -23.65
C ALA A 141 -7.80 -7.95 -23.76
N PRO A 142 -8.39 -7.89 -24.96
CA PRO A 142 -9.78 -8.30 -25.12
C PRO A 142 -9.94 -9.74 -24.62
N PRO A 143 -11.09 -10.12 -24.04
CA PRO A 143 -11.36 -11.52 -23.74
C PRO A 143 -11.19 -12.31 -25.04
N VAL A 144 -10.43 -13.40 -24.98
CA VAL A 144 -10.27 -14.30 -26.12
C VAL A 144 -11.63 -14.91 -26.40
N GLU A 145 -12.33 -14.48 -27.45
CA GLU A 145 -13.49 -15.19 -27.98
C GLU A 145 -13.01 -16.57 -28.45
N GLY A 146 -13.27 -17.62 -27.67
CA GLY A 146 -12.69 -18.92 -28.00
C GLY A 146 -13.20 -20.18 -27.29
N ASP A 147 -13.90 -20.09 -26.16
CA ASP A 147 -14.51 -21.27 -25.53
C ASP A 147 -16.01 -21.36 -25.85
N VAL A 148 -16.35 -21.34 -27.15
CA VAL A 148 -17.59 -21.96 -27.59
C VAL A 148 -17.32 -23.46 -27.64
N ALA A 149 -17.69 -24.17 -26.59
CA ALA A 149 -17.72 -25.62 -26.60
C ALA A 149 -18.47 -26.08 -27.87
N PRO A 150 -17.89 -26.96 -28.70
CA PRO A 150 -18.60 -27.45 -29.88
C PRO A 150 -19.85 -28.18 -29.40
N GLY A 151 -21.00 -27.62 -29.76
CA GLY A 151 -22.31 -28.21 -29.49
C GLY A 151 -22.32 -29.66 -29.94
N GLY A 152 -22.62 -30.56 -29.00
CA GLY A 152 -22.88 -31.96 -29.29
C GLY A 152 -24.06 -32.05 -30.26
N MET A 153 -23.79 -32.46 -31.49
CA MET A 153 -24.82 -32.96 -32.40
C MET A 153 -25.46 -34.20 -31.77
N ARG A 154 -26.78 -34.15 -31.60
CA ARG A 154 -27.65 -35.32 -31.62
C ARG A 154 -28.48 -35.25 -32.89
#